data_AF-A0A933N5N8-F1
#
_entry.id   AF-A0A933N5N8-F1
#
_cell.length_a   1.000
_cell.length_b   1.000
_cell.length_c   1.000
_cell.angle_alpha   90.00
_cell.angle_beta   90.00
_cell.angle_gamma   90.00
#
_symmetry.space_group_name_H-M   'P 1'
#
loop_
_entity.id
_entity.type
_entity.pdbx_description
1 polymer ?
#
loop_
_entity_poly.entity_id
_entity_poly.type
_entity_poly.pdbx_seq_one_letter_code
_entity_poly.pdbx_strand_id
1 'polypeptide(L)'
;MKKHILLAAVMAAFSAPAFAGTDIEAHVSTLGYGMGMGLQAPDSSVVTRVGFNQFNKTYTTTSGSVNYEGKLKLSSADLLLDWHLFNGVTHLTAGLVYNNNKVELNSVGNYMINGTTYTGTMNSTVTFKKVAPYLGFGWSGQARNKGLSFKSDFGVLFQGTPKSTVTATGVSAADLATAQTDLDESLKNFKYYPVISFGIGYAF
;
A
#
# COMPACT_ATOMS: atom_id res chain seq x y z
N MET A 1 -24.11 -6.26 12.45
CA MET A 1 -23.61 -7.59 12.01
C MET A 1 -22.13 -7.60 11.65
N LYS A 2 -21.60 -6.69 10.82
CA LYS A 2 -20.16 -6.69 10.41
C LYS A 2 -19.14 -6.50 11.55
N LYS A 3 -19.46 -5.73 12.61
CA LYS A 3 -18.55 -5.50 13.75
C LYS A 3 -18.34 -6.74 14.65
N HIS A 4 -19.36 -7.60 14.79
CA HIS A 4 -19.26 -8.83 15.58
C HIS A 4 -18.51 -9.94 14.84
N ILE A 5 -18.54 -9.94 13.50
CA ILE A 5 -17.78 -10.87 12.67
C ILE A 5 -16.27 -10.56 12.74
N LEU A 6 -15.90 -9.28 12.75
CA LEU A 6 -14.48 -8.88 12.89
C LEU A 6 -13.92 -9.28 14.27
N LEU A 7 -14.69 -9.05 15.33
CA LEU A 7 -14.30 -9.43 16.69
C LEU A 7 -14.22 -10.95 16.87
N ALA A 8 -15.15 -11.70 16.27
CA ALA A 8 -15.14 -13.16 16.28
C ALA A 8 -13.98 -13.74 15.46
N ALA A 9 -13.60 -13.12 14.33
CA ALA A 9 -12.45 -13.53 13.55
C ALA A 9 -11.12 -13.27 14.28
N VAL A 10 -11.02 -12.13 14.98
CA VAL A 10 -9.89 -11.83 15.88
C VAL A 10 -9.83 -12.89 16.99
N MET A 11 -10.95 -13.18 17.66
CA MET A 11 -11.03 -14.22 18.71
C MET A 11 -10.76 -15.65 18.21
N ALA A 12 -11.13 -15.99 16.98
CA ALA A 12 -10.83 -17.29 16.39
C ALA A 12 -9.35 -17.45 15.99
N ALA A 13 -8.65 -16.35 15.68
CA ALA A 13 -7.20 -16.37 15.50
C ALA A 13 -6.45 -16.66 16.83
N PHE A 14 -7.05 -16.34 17.97
CA PHE A 14 -6.52 -16.72 19.30
C PHE A 14 -6.71 -18.21 19.65
N SER A 15 -7.50 -18.98 18.89
CA SER A 15 -7.76 -20.40 19.18
C SER A 15 -6.98 -21.38 18.31
N ALA A 16 -6.13 -20.91 17.39
CA ALA A 16 -5.16 -21.77 16.73
C ALA A 16 -4.07 -22.15 17.76
N PRO A 17 -3.51 -23.39 17.73
CA PRO A 17 -2.34 -23.70 18.53
C PRO A 17 -1.23 -22.72 18.15
N ALA A 18 -0.94 -21.76 19.03
CA ALA A 18 0.15 -20.82 18.85
C ALA A 18 1.45 -21.61 18.87
N PHE A 19 2.08 -21.78 17.71
CA PHE A 19 3.44 -22.26 17.64
C PHE A 19 4.32 -21.25 18.37
N ALA A 20 5.23 -21.71 19.22
CA ALA A 20 6.24 -20.85 19.81
C ALA A 20 6.93 -20.04 18.69
N GLY A 21 7.03 -18.72 18.85
CA GLY A 21 7.55 -17.86 17.79
C GLY A 21 6.51 -17.31 16.83
N THR A 22 5.25 -17.20 17.25
CA THR A 22 4.18 -16.56 16.45
C THR A 22 3.80 -15.22 17.07
N ASP A 23 3.65 -14.19 16.24
CA ASP A 23 3.07 -12.92 16.64
C ASP A 23 1.99 -12.45 15.66
N ILE A 24 1.08 -11.61 16.16
CA ILE A 24 0.10 -10.89 15.34
C ILE A 24 0.28 -9.40 15.56
N GLU A 25 0.03 -8.59 14.53
CA GLU A 25 0.13 -7.13 14.60
C GLU A 25 -1.07 -6.43 13.96
N ALA A 26 -1.34 -5.22 14.45
CA ALA A 26 -2.13 -4.21 13.76
C ALA A 26 -1.27 -2.97 13.57
N HIS A 27 -1.36 -2.35 12.39
CA HIS A 27 -0.48 -1.24 12.02
C HIS A 27 -1.15 -0.20 11.13
N VAL A 28 -0.52 0.96 11.06
CA VAL A 28 -0.80 2.04 10.12
C VAL A 28 0.46 2.37 9.34
N SER A 29 0.32 2.62 8.05
CA SER A 29 1.43 2.89 7.17
C SER A 29 1.04 3.82 6.02
N THR A 30 2.01 4.24 5.24
CA THR A 30 1.76 4.94 3.97
C THR A 30 0.96 4.07 2.98
N LEU A 31 1.00 2.73 3.11
CA LEU A 31 0.18 1.78 2.35
C LEU A 31 -1.25 1.60 2.91
N GLY A 32 -1.60 2.30 3.99
CA GLY A 32 -2.89 2.22 4.67
C GLY A 32 -2.80 1.58 6.05
N TYR A 33 -3.95 1.21 6.61
CA TYR A 33 -3.99 0.45 7.85
C TYR A 33 -4.05 -1.05 7.54
N GLY A 34 -3.56 -1.87 8.47
CA GLY A 34 -3.36 -3.28 8.19
C GLY A 34 -3.25 -4.15 9.42
N MET A 35 -3.09 -5.44 9.14
CA MET A 35 -2.74 -6.46 10.11
C MET A 35 -1.68 -7.38 9.51
N GLY A 36 -0.88 -8.01 10.37
CA GLY A 36 0.13 -8.96 9.97
C GLY A 36 0.29 -10.10 10.96
N MET A 37 1.02 -11.12 10.52
CA MET A 37 1.44 -12.26 11.32
C MET A 37 2.94 -12.47 11.11
N GLY A 38 3.68 -12.61 12.21
CA GLY A 38 5.09 -12.98 12.20
C GLY A 38 5.28 -14.42 12.66
N LEU A 39 6.20 -15.13 12.01
CA LEU A 39 6.61 -16.50 12.33
C LEU A 39 8.13 -16.56 12.48
N GLN A 40 8.61 -17.13 13.57
CA GLN A 40 10.02 -17.25 13.90
C GLN A 40 10.29 -18.64 14.47
N ALA A 41 11.21 -19.38 13.86
CA ALA A 41 11.67 -20.64 14.42
C ALA A 41 12.48 -20.40 15.71
N PRO A 42 12.48 -21.37 16.65
CA PRO A 42 13.43 -21.36 17.76
C PRO A 42 14.87 -21.16 17.26
N ASP A 43 15.64 -20.32 17.95
CA ASP A 43 17.03 -19.96 17.61
C ASP A 43 17.27 -19.22 16.29
N SER A 44 16.22 -18.87 15.54
CA SER A 44 16.34 -18.05 14.33
C SER A 44 16.44 -16.56 14.66
N SER A 45 17.33 -15.83 13.98
CA SER A 45 17.34 -14.36 13.94
C SER A 45 16.42 -13.78 12.86
N VAL A 46 15.67 -14.63 12.15
CA VAL A 46 14.80 -14.22 11.04
C VAL A 46 13.34 -14.43 11.42
N VAL A 47 12.52 -13.40 11.24
CA VAL A 47 11.06 -13.45 11.31
C VAL A 47 10.49 -13.41 9.89
N THR A 48 9.62 -14.35 9.54
CA THR A 48 8.82 -14.28 8.31
C THR A 48 7.52 -13.58 8.63
N ARG A 49 7.21 -12.48 7.93
CA ARG A 49 5.97 -11.74 8.08
C ARG A 49 5.07 -11.89 6.88
N VAL A 50 3.78 -12.05 7.14
CA VAL A 50 2.72 -11.90 6.14
C VAL A 50 1.78 -10.80 6.58
N GLY A 51 1.58 -9.79 5.74
CA GLY A 51 0.78 -8.62 6.04
C GLY A 51 -0.29 -8.32 4.99
N PHE A 52 -1.31 -7.58 5.40
CA PHE A 52 -2.33 -7.02 4.53
C PHE A 52 -2.56 -5.55 4.87
N ASN A 53 -2.64 -4.69 3.85
CA ASN A 53 -2.85 -3.25 4.00
C ASN A 53 -4.06 -2.81 3.16
N GLN A 54 -4.85 -1.88 3.70
CA GLN A 54 -5.99 -1.30 3.02
C GLN A 54 -6.20 0.18 3.38
N PHE A 55 -6.60 0.97 2.39
CA PHE A 55 -7.10 2.32 2.60
C PHE A 55 -7.97 2.74 1.42
N ASN A 56 -9.02 3.51 1.68
CA ASN A 56 -9.86 4.07 0.61
C ASN A 56 -10.27 5.50 0.99
N LYS A 57 -10.01 6.45 0.09
CA LYS A 57 -10.42 7.83 0.25
C LYS A 57 -10.84 8.43 -1.10
N THR A 58 -12.01 9.04 -1.11
CA THR A 58 -12.45 9.93 -2.19
C THR A 58 -12.23 11.38 -1.77
N TYR A 59 -11.71 12.19 -2.69
CA TYR A 59 -11.57 13.63 -2.55
C TYR A 59 -12.23 14.29 -3.75
N THR A 60 -13.10 15.26 -3.49
CA THR A 60 -13.82 16.00 -4.54
C THR A 60 -13.53 17.48 -4.37
N THR A 61 -13.23 18.16 -5.47
CA THR A 61 -12.98 19.60 -5.50
C THR A 61 -13.41 20.19 -6.84
N THR A 62 -13.60 21.51 -6.88
CA THR A 62 -13.97 22.24 -8.10
C THR A 62 -12.93 23.32 -8.33
N SER A 63 -12.42 23.41 -9.56
CA SER A 63 -11.53 24.50 -9.99
C SER A 63 -12.02 25.05 -11.31
N GLY A 64 -12.37 26.34 -11.33
CA GLY A 64 -13.06 26.96 -12.46
C GLY A 64 -14.39 26.29 -12.76
N SER A 65 -14.56 25.83 -14.00
CA SER A 65 -15.75 25.10 -14.49
C SER A 65 -15.55 23.58 -14.51
N VAL A 66 -14.50 23.06 -13.87
CA VAL A 66 -14.22 21.61 -13.83
C VAL A 66 -14.36 21.08 -12.40
N ASN A 67 -15.18 20.05 -12.27
CA ASN A 67 -15.32 19.24 -11.06
C ASN A 67 -14.34 18.06 -11.13
N TYR A 68 -13.54 17.89 -10.10
CA TYR A 68 -12.56 16.82 -9.97
C TYR A 68 -12.95 15.88 -8.83
N GLU A 69 -12.94 14.59 -9.10
CA GLU A 69 -13.07 13.53 -8.11
C GLU A 69 -11.85 12.60 -8.19
N GLY A 70 -11.01 12.63 -7.17
CA GLY A 70 -9.89 11.72 -6.99
C GLY A 70 -10.25 10.59 -6.02
N LYS A 71 -9.93 9.35 -6.36
CA LYS A 71 -10.07 8.17 -5.49
C LYS A 71 -8.70 7.52 -5.29
N LEU A 72 -8.26 7.48 -4.05
CA LEU A 72 -7.11 6.70 -3.61
C LEU A 72 -7.59 5.37 -3.05
N LYS A 73 -7.24 4.26 -3.70
CA LYS A 73 -7.57 2.90 -3.28
C LYS A 73 -6.26 2.14 -3.03
N LEU A 74 -5.87 1.98 -1.78
CA LEU A 74 -4.72 1.18 -1.39
C LEU A 74 -5.20 -0.22 -0.98
N SER A 75 -4.54 -1.23 -1.53
CA SER A 75 -4.78 -2.64 -1.23
C SER A 75 -3.51 -3.38 -1.56
N SER A 76 -2.88 -3.97 -0.55
CA SER A 76 -1.68 -4.77 -0.76
C SER A 76 -1.61 -5.93 0.23
N ALA A 77 -0.84 -6.95 -0.15
CA ALA A 77 -0.43 -8.03 0.72
C ALA A 77 1.08 -8.18 0.61
N ASP A 78 1.75 -8.56 1.69
CA ASP A 78 3.20 -8.61 1.74
C ASP A 78 3.68 -9.94 2.34
N LEU A 79 4.83 -10.39 1.85
CA LEU A 79 5.62 -11.49 2.40
C LEU A 79 7.04 -10.95 2.61
N LEU A 80 7.40 -10.76 3.86
CA LEU A 80 8.64 -10.11 4.27
C LEU A 80 9.48 -11.03 5.16
N LEU A 81 10.79 -10.80 5.14
CA LEU A 81 11.76 -11.43 6.02
C LEU A 81 12.47 -10.34 6.80
N ASP A 82 12.38 -10.39 8.13
CA ASP A 82 13.06 -9.48 9.03
C ASP A 82 14.27 -10.18 9.63
N TRP A 83 15.46 -9.75 9.25
CA TRP A 83 16.69 -10.21 9.86
C TRP A 83 17.04 -9.33 11.05
N HIS A 84 16.81 -9.84 12.26
CA HIS A 84 17.14 -9.17 13.52
C HIS A 84 18.65 -9.20 13.79
N LEU A 85 19.24 -8.01 13.89
CA LEU A 85 20.66 -7.84 14.14
C LEU A 85 20.97 -8.14 15.61
N PHE A 86 22.01 -8.95 15.86
CA PHE A 86 22.49 -9.31 17.20
C PHE A 86 21.41 -9.88 18.13
N ASN A 87 20.39 -10.55 17.58
CA ASN A 87 19.21 -10.99 18.32
C ASN A 87 18.51 -9.86 19.11
N GLY A 88 18.64 -8.62 18.65
CA GLY A 88 18.03 -7.43 19.24
C GLY A 88 16.66 -7.10 18.65
N VAL A 89 16.24 -5.85 18.83
CA VAL A 89 14.99 -5.32 18.30
C VAL A 89 15.13 -4.73 16.89
N THR A 90 16.35 -4.37 16.49
CA THR A 90 16.62 -3.80 15.17
C THR A 90 16.64 -4.90 14.12
N HIS A 91 15.97 -4.67 13.00
CA HIS A 91 15.96 -5.60 11.88
C HIS A 91 16.17 -4.91 10.53
N LEU A 92 16.72 -5.66 9.59
CA LEU A 92 16.68 -5.35 8.16
C LEU A 92 15.57 -6.19 7.53
N THR A 93 14.77 -5.56 6.68
CA THR A 93 13.60 -6.19 6.05
C THR A 93 13.84 -6.34 4.56
N ALA A 94 13.52 -7.51 4.02
CA ALA A 94 13.48 -7.73 2.58
C ALA A 94 12.29 -8.62 2.20
N GLY A 95 11.68 -8.42 1.03
CA GLY A 95 10.59 -9.27 0.60
C GLY A 95 9.88 -8.81 -0.64
N LEU A 96 8.64 -9.28 -0.80
CA LEU A 96 7.78 -8.98 -1.93
C LEU A 96 6.43 -8.46 -1.44
N VAL A 97 5.91 -7.48 -2.16
CA VAL A 97 4.57 -6.94 -1.93
C VAL A 97 3.74 -7.16 -3.18
N TYR A 98 2.59 -7.80 -3.00
CA TYR A 98 1.51 -7.79 -3.96
C TYR A 98 0.81 -6.41 -3.91
N ASN A 99 1.06 -5.58 -4.92
CA ASN A 99 0.58 -4.21 -5.00
C ASN A 99 -0.66 -4.10 -5.89
N ASN A 100 -1.83 -3.98 -5.25
CA ASN A 100 -3.10 -3.72 -5.90
C ASN A 100 -3.58 -2.27 -5.66
N ASN A 101 -2.65 -1.36 -5.33
CA ASN A 101 -2.94 0.05 -5.18
C ASN A 101 -3.41 0.62 -6.52
N LYS A 102 -4.29 1.61 -6.44
CA LYS A 102 -4.89 2.28 -7.59
C LYS A 102 -5.22 3.72 -7.24
N VAL A 103 -5.00 4.61 -8.21
CA VAL A 103 -5.51 5.98 -8.18
C VAL A 103 -6.45 6.16 -9.36
N GLU A 104 -7.63 6.70 -9.12
CA GLU A 104 -8.58 7.08 -10.16
C GLU A 104 -8.83 8.59 -10.05
N LEU A 105 -8.85 9.28 -11.18
CA LEU A 105 -9.23 10.69 -11.28
C LEU A 105 -10.35 10.80 -12.32
N ASN A 106 -11.43 11.46 -11.95
CA ASN A 106 -12.54 11.79 -12.83
C ASN A 106 -12.71 13.31 -12.85
N SER A 107 -12.70 13.88 -14.05
CA SER A 107 -12.84 15.31 -14.29
C SER A 107 -14.05 15.55 -15.17
N VAL A 108 -14.97 16.42 -14.75
CA VAL A 108 -16.19 16.76 -15.49
C VAL A 108 -16.30 18.27 -15.63
N GLY A 109 -16.34 18.76 -16.87
CA GLY A 109 -16.47 20.20 -17.14
C GLY A 109 -15.75 20.61 -18.42
N ASN A 110 -15.36 21.90 -18.48
CA ASN A 110 -14.58 22.44 -19.59
C ASN A 110 -13.09 22.39 -19.28
N TYR A 111 -12.35 21.52 -19.96
CA TYR A 111 -10.90 21.38 -19.80
C TYR A 111 -10.17 21.75 -21.08
N MET A 112 -8.94 22.22 -20.93
CA MET A 112 -8.10 22.65 -22.05
C MET A 112 -6.98 21.63 -22.26
N ILE A 113 -6.83 21.15 -23.49
CA ILE A 113 -5.71 20.29 -23.89
C ILE A 113 -5.04 20.96 -25.07
N ASN A 114 -3.74 21.26 -24.94
CA ASN A 114 -2.94 21.87 -26.00
C ASN A 114 -3.60 23.14 -26.62
N GLY A 115 -4.21 23.97 -25.78
CA GLY A 115 -4.89 25.21 -26.21
C GLY A 115 -6.32 25.04 -26.77
N THR A 116 -6.80 23.80 -26.93
CA THR A 116 -8.17 23.50 -27.37
C THR A 116 -9.07 23.22 -26.18
N THR A 117 -10.23 23.90 -26.11
CA THR A 117 -11.23 23.67 -25.07
C THR A 117 -12.14 22.50 -25.45
N TYR A 118 -12.27 21.55 -24.53
CA TYR A 118 -13.14 20.41 -24.61
C TYR A 118 -14.14 20.44 -23.46
N THR A 119 -15.39 20.02 -23.73
CA THR A 119 -16.43 19.89 -22.70
C THR A 119 -16.83 18.44 -22.57
N GLY A 120 -16.73 17.88 -21.37
CA GLY A 120 -17.20 16.52 -21.12
C GLY A 120 -16.53 15.89 -19.90
N THR A 121 -16.37 14.56 -19.98
CA THR A 121 -15.74 13.77 -18.94
C THR A 121 -14.38 13.27 -19.40
N MET A 122 -13.40 13.37 -18.51
CA MET A 122 -12.08 12.75 -18.65
C MET A 122 -11.82 11.87 -17.43
N ASN A 123 -11.43 10.63 -17.68
CA ASN A 123 -11.05 9.68 -16.65
C ASN A 123 -9.57 9.32 -16.81
N SER A 124 -8.85 9.29 -15.69
CA SER A 124 -7.48 8.81 -15.61
C SER A 124 -7.38 7.74 -14.54
N THR A 125 -6.75 6.62 -14.85
CA THR A 125 -6.48 5.55 -13.88
C THR A 125 -4.99 5.28 -13.84
N VAL A 126 -4.42 5.23 -12.65
CA VAL A 126 -3.02 4.85 -12.41
C VAL A 126 -2.99 3.54 -11.61
N THR A 127 -2.22 2.59 -12.11
CA THR A 127 -2.00 1.26 -11.52
C THR A 127 -0.52 0.96 -11.43
N PHE A 128 -0.15 -0.04 -10.63
CA PHE A 128 1.24 -0.40 -10.38
C PHE A 128 1.51 -1.86 -10.75
N LYS A 129 2.79 -2.23 -10.83
CA LYS A 129 3.18 -3.64 -11.00
C LYS A 129 2.61 -4.47 -9.86
N LYS A 130 2.02 -5.62 -10.19
CA LYS A 130 1.32 -6.47 -9.21
C LYS A 130 2.23 -7.05 -8.15
N VAL A 131 3.50 -7.32 -8.45
CA VAL A 131 4.48 -7.80 -7.48
C VAL A 131 5.68 -6.88 -7.55
N ALA A 132 6.10 -6.39 -6.40
CA ALA A 132 7.18 -5.43 -6.27
C ALA A 132 8.10 -5.79 -5.10
N PRO A 133 9.43 -5.74 -5.30
CA PRO A 133 10.39 -5.93 -4.20
C PRO A 133 10.26 -4.86 -3.12
N TYR A 134 10.59 -5.24 -1.89
CA TYR A 134 10.64 -4.38 -0.73
C TYR A 134 11.99 -4.50 -0.03
N LEU A 135 12.54 -3.37 0.41
CA LEU A 135 13.66 -3.32 1.34
C LEU A 135 13.36 -2.27 2.41
N GLY A 136 13.70 -2.57 3.66
CA GLY A 136 13.50 -1.66 4.77
C GLY A 136 14.39 -1.98 5.95
N PHE A 137 14.21 -1.20 7.00
CA PHE A 137 14.78 -1.44 8.32
C PHE A 137 13.79 -0.97 9.38
N GLY A 138 13.91 -1.51 10.58
CA GLY A 138 12.92 -1.25 11.61
C GLY A 138 13.34 -1.66 13.00
N TRP A 139 12.41 -1.45 13.92
CA TRP A 139 12.51 -1.86 15.31
C TRP A 139 11.24 -2.58 15.73
N SER A 140 11.39 -3.79 16.26
CA SER A 140 10.30 -4.62 16.74
C SER A 140 10.75 -5.63 17.80
N GLY A 141 9.83 -6.06 18.66
CA GLY A 141 10.04 -7.27 19.45
C GLY A 141 10.09 -8.49 18.54
N GLN A 142 10.85 -9.51 18.93
CA GLN A 142 10.93 -10.77 18.18
C GLN A 142 9.74 -11.69 18.50
N ALA A 143 9.22 -12.39 17.50
CA ALA A 143 8.05 -13.26 17.64
C ALA A 143 8.24 -14.39 18.67
N ARG A 144 9.49 -14.80 18.96
CA ARG A 144 9.81 -15.77 20.03
C ARG A 144 9.67 -15.25 21.45
N ASN A 145 9.62 -13.93 21.64
CA ASN A 145 9.55 -13.29 22.97
C ASN A 145 8.11 -12.87 23.27
N LYS A 146 7.44 -13.63 24.13
CA LYS A 146 6.03 -13.42 24.47
C LYS A 146 5.74 -12.01 24.99
N GLY A 147 4.60 -11.45 24.60
CA GLY A 147 4.09 -10.19 25.12
C GLY A 147 3.88 -9.12 24.04
N LEU A 148 3.54 -7.91 24.51
CA LEU A 148 3.30 -6.75 23.65
C LEU A 148 4.61 -6.18 23.13
N SER A 149 4.61 -5.76 21.86
CA SER A 149 5.71 -5.04 21.24
C SER A 149 5.21 -3.87 20.40
N PHE A 150 5.97 -2.79 20.43
CA PHE A 150 5.86 -1.76 19.40
C PHE A 150 6.63 -2.22 18.17
N LYS A 151 6.12 -1.87 16.99
CA LYS A 151 6.72 -2.22 15.70
C LYS A 151 6.81 -1.00 14.81
N SER A 152 7.93 -0.86 14.12
CA SER A 152 8.16 0.18 13.14
C SER A 152 8.95 -0.36 11.96
N ASP A 153 8.63 0.10 10.76
CA ASP A 153 9.35 -0.27 9.53
C ASP A 153 9.44 0.96 8.62
N PHE A 154 10.66 1.24 8.16
CA PHE A 154 11.01 2.31 7.25
C PHE A 154 11.68 1.68 6.03
N GLY A 155 11.04 1.78 4.87
CA GLY A 155 11.53 1.12 3.68
C GLY A 155 11.07 1.72 2.38
N VAL A 156 11.38 1.01 1.30
CA VAL A 156 11.09 1.40 -0.07
C VAL A 156 10.48 0.20 -0.78
N LEU A 157 9.31 0.45 -1.36
CA LEU A 157 8.66 -0.45 -2.30
C LEU A 157 9.11 -0.10 -3.72
N PHE A 158 9.80 -1.03 -4.37
CA PHE A 158 10.32 -0.89 -5.72
C PHE A 158 9.23 -1.23 -6.76
N GLN A 159 8.17 -0.42 -6.78
CA GLN A 159 6.96 -0.66 -7.57
C GLN A 159 7.14 -0.47 -9.09
N GLY A 160 8.23 0.16 -9.52
CA GLY A 160 8.48 0.49 -10.92
C GLY A 160 7.56 1.58 -11.45
N THR A 161 7.78 1.98 -12.70
CA THR A 161 6.98 3.03 -13.34
C THR A 161 5.49 2.67 -13.32
N PRO A 162 4.63 3.53 -12.75
CA PRO A 162 3.19 3.31 -12.76
C PRO A 162 2.65 3.27 -14.18
N LYS A 163 1.63 2.45 -14.42
CA LYS A 163 0.89 2.41 -15.67
C LYS A 163 -0.32 3.32 -15.57
N SER A 164 -0.43 4.29 -16.47
CA SER A 164 -1.60 5.15 -16.55
C SER A 164 -2.50 4.81 -17.74
N THR A 165 -3.74 5.27 -17.69
CA THR A 165 -4.71 5.18 -18.79
C THR A 165 -5.63 6.38 -18.71
N VAL A 166 -5.65 7.18 -19.76
CA VAL A 166 -6.51 8.35 -19.92
C VAL A 166 -7.58 8.05 -20.96
N THR A 167 -8.84 8.33 -20.64
CA THR A 167 -9.97 8.21 -21.55
C THR A 167 -10.82 9.47 -21.47
N ALA A 168 -11.23 10.01 -22.62
CA ALA A 168 -12.11 11.16 -22.67
C ALA A 168 -13.07 11.06 -23.87
N THR A 169 -14.27 11.60 -23.72
CA THR A 169 -15.27 11.66 -24.80
C THR A 169 -15.23 13.01 -25.50
N GLY A 170 -15.28 13.03 -26.84
CA GLY A 170 -15.30 14.27 -27.62
C GLY A 170 -13.94 14.97 -27.73
N VAL A 171 -12.86 14.32 -27.30
CA VAL A 171 -11.48 14.79 -27.43
C VAL A 171 -10.84 14.20 -28.68
N SER A 172 -10.03 14.99 -29.40
CA SER A 172 -9.28 14.49 -30.55
C SER A 172 -8.31 13.38 -30.15
N ALA A 173 -8.07 12.40 -31.04
CA ALA A 173 -7.14 11.31 -30.74
C ALA A 173 -5.70 11.80 -30.47
N ALA A 174 -5.29 12.88 -31.14
CA ALA A 174 -3.98 13.49 -30.96
C ALA A 174 -3.84 14.12 -29.56
N ASP A 175 -4.85 14.89 -29.12
CA ASP A 175 -4.81 15.54 -27.81
C ASP A 175 -4.94 14.53 -26.67
N LEU A 176 -5.73 13.46 -26.85
CA LEU A 176 -5.78 12.37 -25.88
C LEU A 176 -4.44 11.64 -25.76
N ALA A 177 -3.74 11.43 -26.87
CA ALA A 177 -2.39 10.83 -26.87
C ALA A 177 -1.35 11.73 -26.18
N THR A 178 -1.45 13.05 -26.36
CA THR A 178 -0.64 14.03 -25.63
C THR A 178 -0.92 13.96 -24.13
N ALA A 179 -2.19 14.02 -23.71
CA ALA A 179 -2.57 13.93 -22.30
C ALA A 179 -2.11 12.61 -21.65
N GLN A 180 -2.20 11.49 -22.38
CA GLN A 180 -1.67 10.20 -21.96
C GLN A 180 -0.14 10.25 -21.78
N THR A 181 0.59 10.83 -22.74
CA THR A 181 2.05 10.96 -22.70
C THR A 181 2.49 11.83 -21.52
N ASP A 182 1.87 12.99 -21.34
CA ASP A 182 2.18 13.92 -20.24
C ASP A 182 2.00 13.26 -18.86
N LEU A 183 0.93 12.47 -18.70
CA LEU A 183 0.68 11.71 -17.48
C LEU A 183 1.74 10.61 -17.28
N ASP A 184 2.08 9.86 -18.33
CA ASP A 184 3.13 8.83 -18.24
C ASP A 184 4.49 9.44 -17.90
N GLU A 185 4.85 10.58 -18.50
CA GLU A 185 6.07 11.32 -18.21
C GLU A 185 6.14 11.75 -16.73
N SER A 186 5.04 12.32 -16.24
CA SER A 186 4.92 12.74 -14.84
C SER A 186 5.08 11.57 -13.87
N LEU A 187 4.64 10.37 -14.28
CA LEU A 187 4.68 9.16 -13.47
C LEU A 187 6.05 8.43 -13.51
N LYS A 188 6.93 8.73 -14.47
CA LYS A 188 8.26 8.06 -14.59
C LYS A 188 9.10 8.13 -13.31
N ASN A 189 8.93 9.18 -12.52
CA ASN A 189 9.69 9.39 -11.27
C ASN A 189 9.12 8.63 -10.07
N PHE A 190 7.90 8.09 -10.15
CA PHE A 190 7.22 7.40 -9.05
C PHE A 190 7.47 5.89 -9.02
N LYS A 191 8.67 5.48 -9.44
CA LYS A 191 9.13 4.09 -9.47
C LYS A 191 9.46 3.51 -8.09
N TYR A 192 9.71 4.38 -7.12
CA TYR A 192 9.99 4.02 -5.73
C TYR A 192 8.93 4.65 -4.84
N TYR A 193 8.41 3.86 -3.91
CA TYR A 193 7.39 4.31 -2.97
C TYR A 193 7.90 4.17 -1.54
N PRO A 194 8.10 5.28 -0.79
CA PRO A 194 8.54 5.21 0.59
C PRO A 194 7.44 4.61 1.48
N VAL A 195 7.81 3.61 2.26
CA VAL A 195 6.96 2.98 3.25
C VAL A 195 7.42 3.40 4.63
N ILE A 196 6.49 3.95 5.40
CA ILE A 196 6.66 4.21 6.83
C ILE A 196 5.50 3.52 7.50
N SER A 197 5.78 2.62 8.44
CA SER A 197 4.79 1.83 9.16
C SER A 197 5.04 1.90 10.67
N PHE A 198 3.95 1.96 11.43
CA PHE A 198 3.95 1.86 12.89
C PHE A 198 2.82 0.95 13.34
N GLY A 199 3.09 0.10 14.32
CA GLY A 199 2.12 -0.88 14.80
C GLY A 199 2.36 -1.35 16.22
N ILE A 200 1.41 -2.14 16.69
CA ILE A 200 1.49 -2.86 17.96
C ILE A 200 1.25 -4.33 17.65
N GLY A 201 2.12 -5.19 18.17
CA GLY A 201 2.00 -6.63 18.04
C GLY A 201 1.97 -7.34 19.38
N TYR A 202 1.46 -8.57 19.37
CA TYR A 202 1.50 -9.49 20.50
C TYR A 202 2.06 -10.83 20.07
N ALA A 203 3.12 -11.28 20.73
CA ALA A 203 3.76 -12.57 20.54
C ALA A 203 3.27 -13.59 21.60
N PHE A 204 3.02 -14.83 21.18
CA PHE A 204 2.36 -15.88 21.97
C PHE A 204 3.28 -16.91 22.60
#